data_AF-D8LV96-F1
#
_entry.id   AF-D8LV96-F1
#
_cell.length_a   1.000
_cell.length_b   1.000
_cell.length_c   1.000
_cell.angle_alpha   90.00
_cell.angle_beta   90.00
_cell.angle_gamma   90.00
#
_symmetry.space_group_name_H-M   'P 1'
#
loop_
_entity.id
_entity.type
_entity.pdbx_description
1 polymer ?
#
loop_
_entity_poly.entity_id
_entity_poly.type
_entity_poly.pdbx_seq_one_letter_code
_entity_poly.pdbx_strand_id
1 'polypeptide(L)'
;MNKLGENLQMNQLHMQKTRGNAHQHGVLDGFSYAFGEHELLVRSLDAGIVVVGKPTGFPCPFDEPDLEKGVSTMLVNNLWGVNYVMWYPFEKQDADMVFRYVIESS
;
A
#
# COMPACT_ATOMS: atom_id res chain seq x y z
N MET A 1 5.43 15.32 -9.26
CA MET A 1 5.18 14.00 -8.63
C MET A 1 6.51 13.27 -8.61
N ASN A 2 7.12 13.09 -7.44
CA ASN A 2 8.41 12.38 -7.33
C ASN A 2 8.14 10.92 -7.75
N LYS A 3 8.84 10.44 -8.78
CA LYS A 3 8.51 9.16 -9.47
C LYS A 3 8.67 7.93 -8.56
N LEU A 4 9.31 8.11 -7.40
CA LEU A 4 9.59 7.08 -6.39
C LEU A 4 8.71 7.15 -5.13
N GLY A 5 7.77 8.10 -5.01
CA GLY A 5 6.74 8.07 -3.96
C GLY A 5 7.29 7.97 -2.53
N GLU A 6 8.26 8.81 -2.17
CA GLU A 6 8.84 8.84 -0.81
C GLU A 6 7.74 8.92 0.25
N ASN A 7 6.78 9.83 0.05
CA ASN A 7 5.53 9.89 0.81
C ASN A 7 4.37 10.26 -0.12
N LEU A 8 3.23 9.58 0.02
CA LEU A 8 2.08 9.72 -0.86
C LEU A 8 0.80 10.06 -0.06
N GLN A 9 0.09 11.10 -0.50
CA GLN A 9 -1.22 11.48 -0.02
C GLN A 9 -2.30 10.65 -0.74
N MET A 10 -2.86 9.66 -0.04
CA MET A 10 -3.67 8.60 -0.67
C MET A 10 -4.98 9.10 -1.29
N ASN A 11 -5.59 10.16 -0.75
CA ASN A 11 -6.83 10.72 -1.27
C ASN A 11 -6.63 11.84 -2.31
N GLN A 12 -5.40 12.05 -2.80
CA GLN A 12 -5.09 13.06 -3.84
C GLN A 12 -4.35 12.45 -5.04
N LEU A 13 -4.58 11.17 -5.33
CA LEU A 13 -3.90 10.46 -6.40
C LEU A 13 -4.59 10.72 -7.75
N HIS A 14 -3.95 11.50 -8.62
CA HIS A 14 -4.49 11.87 -9.94
C HIS A 14 -4.34 10.75 -11.01
N MET A 15 -3.97 9.53 -10.61
CA MET A 15 -3.53 8.45 -11.50
C MET A 15 -4.63 7.98 -12.46
N GLN A 16 -5.89 8.12 -12.09
CA GLN A 16 -7.02 7.76 -12.95
C GLN A 16 -7.14 8.66 -14.18
N LYS A 17 -6.85 9.96 -14.03
CA LYS A 17 -6.84 10.92 -15.13
C LYS A 17 -5.74 10.60 -16.15
N THR A 18 -4.71 9.87 -15.73
CA THR A 18 -3.55 9.49 -16.56
C THR A 18 -3.54 8.01 -16.96
N ARG A 19 -4.62 7.25 -16.67
CA ARG A 19 -4.73 5.80 -16.91
C ARG A 19 -3.69 4.95 -16.14
N GLY A 20 -3.18 5.45 -15.01
CA GLY A 20 -2.35 4.70 -14.08
C GLY A 20 -3.18 3.91 -13.06
N ASN A 21 -2.55 2.94 -12.39
CA ASN A 21 -3.17 2.22 -11.28
C ASN A 21 -3.46 3.20 -10.13
N ALA A 22 -4.72 3.30 -9.71
CA ALA A 22 -5.15 4.19 -8.64
C ALA A 22 -5.19 3.54 -7.25
N HIS A 23 -5.12 2.22 -7.20
CA HIS A 23 -5.29 1.45 -5.96
C HIS A 23 -3.93 1.10 -5.34
N GLN A 24 -2.99 0.59 -6.14
CA GLN A 24 -1.70 0.08 -5.64
C GLN A 24 -0.55 1.01 -5.98
N HIS A 25 0.21 1.39 -4.95
CA HIS A 25 1.35 2.30 -5.08
C HIS A 25 2.55 1.77 -4.32
N GLY A 26 3.73 1.95 -4.92
CA GLY A 26 4.99 1.77 -4.22
C GLY A 26 5.27 2.96 -3.31
N VAL A 27 5.71 2.69 -2.09
CA VAL A 27 6.10 3.70 -1.10
C VAL A 27 7.49 3.37 -0.55
N LEU A 28 8.28 4.42 -0.26
CA LEU A 28 9.57 4.24 0.40
C LEU A 28 9.47 4.49 1.91
N ASP A 29 8.91 5.64 2.32
CA ASP A 29 8.81 6.00 3.74
C ASP A 29 7.44 5.66 4.32
N GLY A 30 6.37 5.80 3.53
CA GLY A 30 5.02 5.51 4.00
C GLY A 30 3.93 6.26 3.24
N PHE A 31 2.86 6.59 3.94
CA PHE A 31 1.70 7.26 3.36
C PHE A 31 1.03 8.22 4.36
N SER A 32 0.30 9.16 3.80
CA SER A 32 -0.56 10.09 4.54
C SER A 32 -2.00 10.03 4.04
N TYR A 33 -2.94 10.28 4.96
CA TYR A 33 -4.36 10.39 4.67
C TYR A 33 -4.95 11.56 5.44
N ALA A 34 -5.43 12.59 4.74
CA ALA A 34 -6.07 13.74 5.36
C ALA A 34 -7.58 13.78 5.08
N PHE A 35 -8.39 14.09 6.09
CA PHE A 35 -9.83 14.28 5.98
C PHE A 35 -10.28 15.45 6.86
N GLY A 36 -10.78 16.51 6.23
CA GLY A 36 -11.10 17.76 6.94
C GLY A 36 -9.83 18.37 7.55
N GLU A 37 -9.85 18.61 8.86
CA GLU A 37 -8.71 19.11 9.64
C GLU A 37 -7.84 18.00 10.24
N HIS A 38 -8.19 16.74 9.99
CA HIS A 38 -7.46 15.59 10.53
C HIS A 38 -6.50 15.03 9.50
N GLU A 39 -5.34 14.58 9.97
CA GLU A 39 -4.34 13.90 9.18
C GLU A 39 -3.83 12.66 9.92
N LEU A 40 -3.67 11.57 9.17
CA LEU A 40 -2.99 10.37 9.60
C LEU A 40 -1.68 10.23 8.82
N LEU A 41 -0.57 10.18 9.54
CA LEU A 41 0.77 9.97 9.00
C LEU A 41 1.26 8.58 9.43
N VAL A 42 1.56 7.72 8.47
CA VAL A 42 2.06 6.37 8.73
C VAL A 42 3.38 6.16 8.01
N ARG A 43 4.43 5.94 8.79
CA ARG A 43 5.73 5.49 8.28
C ARG A 43 5.74 3.96 8.22
N SER A 44 6.00 3.42 7.04
CA SER A 44 6.13 1.97 6.81
C SER A 44 7.60 1.61 6.78
N LEU A 45 8.05 0.81 7.75
CA LEU A 45 9.49 0.45 7.84
C LEU A 45 9.83 -0.77 6.99
N ASP A 46 8.86 -1.65 6.80
CA ASP A 46 9.11 -2.98 6.23
C ASP A 46 8.22 -3.28 5.00
N ALA A 47 7.11 -2.55 4.78
CA ALA A 47 6.18 -2.79 3.66
C ALA A 47 6.26 -1.68 2.60
N GLY A 48 6.64 -2.02 1.37
CA GLY A 48 6.84 -1.07 0.28
C GLY A 48 5.65 -0.86 -0.65
N ILE A 49 4.49 -1.50 -0.40
CA ILE A 49 3.30 -1.38 -1.24
C ILE A 49 2.08 -1.06 -0.37
N VAL A 50 1.39 0.00 -0.75
CA VAL A 50 0.10 0.41 -0.17
C VAL A 50 -1.03 0.15 -1.16
N VAL A 51 -2.21 -0.14 -0.62
CA VAL A 51 -3.45 -0.33 -1.35
C VAL A 51 -4.51 0.61 -0.79
N VAL A 52 -5.01 1.51 -1.62
CA VAL A 52 -6.12 2.43 -1.31
C VAL A 52 -7.43 1.74 -1.65
N GLY A 53 -8.41 1.83 -0.76
CA GLY A 53 -9.71 1.22 -0.93
C GLY A 53 -9.75 -0.22 -0.43
N LYS A 54 -10.52 -1.08 -1.10
CA LYS A 54 -10.71 -2.48 -0.67
C LYS A 54 -9.35 -3.20 -0.63
N PRO A 55 -8.93 -3.81 0.49
CA PRO A 55 -7.70 -4.59 0.55
C PRO A 55 -7.71 -5.72 -0.50
N THR A 56 -6.77 -5.67 -1.44
CA THR A 56 -6.66 -6.65 -2.51
C THR A 56 -5.25 -6.71 -3.11
N GLY A 57 -4.80 -7.93 -3.43
CA GLY A 57 -3.63 -8.19 -4.27
C GLY A 57 -3.83 -7.82 -5.73
N PHE A 58 -5.08 -7.77 -6.18
CA PHE A 58 -5.47 -7.64 -7.59
C PHE A 58 -6.53 -6.56 -7.76
N PRO A 59 -6.17 -5.28 -7.65
CA PRO A 59 -7.12 -4.21 -7.92
C PRO A 59 -7.43 -4.14 -9.42
N CYS A 60 -8.65 -3.74 -9.75
CA CYS A 60 -8.93 -3.25 -11.09
C CYS A 60 -8.25 -1.87 -11.21
N PRO A 61 -7.35 -1.62 -12.16
CA PRO A 61 -6.57 -0.38 -12.14
C PRO A 61 -7.36 0.86 -12.59
N PHE A 62 -8.58 0.69 -13.13
CA PHE A 62 -9.29 1.72 -13.89
C PHE A 62 -10.48 2.36 -13.18
N ASP A 63 -10.93 1.81 -12.05
CA ASP A 63 -11.99 2.39 -11.21
C ASP A 63 -11.41 3.15 -10.01
N GLU A 64 -12.23 4.04 -9.42
CA GLU A 64 -11.78 4.85 -8.28
C GLU A 64 -11.78 3.98 -7.01
N PRO A 65 -10.74 4.07 -6.16
CA PRO A 65 -10.75 3.36 -4.89
C PRO A 65 -11.84 3.92 -3.98
N ASP A 66 -12.63 3.03 -3.39
CA ASP A 66 -13.60 3.38 -2.35
C ASP A 66 -12.86 3.79 -1.06
N LEU A 67 -12.71 5.09 -0.83
CA LEU A 67 -11.97 5.64 0.31
C LEU A 67 -12.59 5.27 1.68
N GLU A 68 -13.86 4.87 1.74
CA GLU A 68 -14.47 4.39 2.99
C GLU A 68 -13.83 3.10 3.49
N LYS A 69 -13.11 2.37 2.62
CA LYS A 69 -12.35 1.16 2.97
C LYS A 69 -10.95 1.46 3.51
N GLY A 70 -10.52 2.72 3.46
CA GLY A 70 -9.24 3.17 4.01
C GLY A 70 -8.02 2.77 3.18
N VAL A 71 -6.90 2.55 3.87
CA VAL A 71 -5.59 2.22 3.29
C VAL A 71 -5.05 0.96 3.97
N SER A 72 -4.49 0.05 3.17
CA SER A 72 -3.86 -1.19 3.64
C SER A 72 -2.47 -1.35 3.02
N THR A 73 -1.65 -2.27 3.53
CA THR A 73 -0.33 -2.58 2.97
C THR A 73 -0.25 -4.03 2.51
N MET A 74 0.52 -4.29 1.45
CA MET A 74 0.74 -5.64 0.95
C MET A 74 1.80 -6.34 1.79
N LEU A 75 1.39 -7.22 2.69
CA LEU A 75 2.30 -7.97 3.57
C LEU A 75 2.70 -9.33 2.97
N VAL A 76 1.84 -9.89 2.12
CA VAL A 76 2.06 -11.19 1.49
C VAL A 76 1.93 -11.00 -0.01
N ASN A 77 3.01 -11.32 -0.74
CA ASN A 77 3.08 -11.09 -2.18
C ASN A 77 3.00 -12.39 -3.00
N ASN A 78 2.90 -13.57 -2.37
CA ASN A 78 2.57 -14.80 -3.10
C ASN A 78 1.08 -14.90 -3.42
N LEU A 79 0.62 -14.03 -4.32
CA LEU A 79 -0.78 -13.96 -4.71
C LEU A 79 -1.15 -15.00 -5.79
N TRP A 80 -0.14 -15.63 -6.41
CA TRP A 80 -0.31 -16.49 -7.58
C TRP A 80 -0.23 -17.99 -7.28
N GLY A 81 -0.04 -18.37 -6.00
CA GLY A 81 0.03 -19.77 -5.58
C GLY A 81 1.23 -20.53 -6.15
N VAL A 82 2.17 -19.81 -6.77
CA VAL A 82 3.41 -20.35 -7.31
C VAL A 82 4.51 -20.00 -6.32
N ASN A 83 4.79 -20.92 -5.38
CA ASN A 83 5.91 -20.85 -4.44
C ASN A 83 7.24 -20.96 -5.19
N TYR A 84 7.58 -19.98 -6.02
CA TYR A 84 8.95 -19.77 -6.40
C TYR A 84 9.74 -19.32 -5.17
N VAL A 85 11.03 -19.68 -5.11
CA VAL A 85 11.91 -19.40 -3.95
C VAL A 85 12.05 -17.91 -3.62
N MET A 86 11.64 -17.02 -4.53
CA MET A 86 11.61 -15.57 -4.32
C MET A 86 10.44 -15.07 -3.44
N TRP A 87 9.51 -15.94 -3.04
CA TRP A 87 8.34 -15.57 -2.24
C TRP A 87 8.43 -16.07 -0.80
N TYR A 88 8.18 -15.19 0.17
CA TYR A 88 8.09 -15.52 1.59
C TYR A 88 6.61 -15.70 1.99
N PRO A 89 6.25 -16.71 2.80
CA PRO A 89 7.11 -17.73 3.37
C PRO A 89 7.32 -18.88 2.38
N PHE A 90 8.57 -19.27 2.15
CA PHE A 90 8.88 -20.37 1.24
C PHE A 90 8.76 -21.72 1.95
N GLU A 91 9.28 -21.83 3.18
CA GLU A 91 9.19 -23.01 4.03
C GLU A 91 8.16 -22.85 5.15
N LYS A 92 7.68 -23.96 5.72
CA LYS A 92 6.70 -23.90 6.83
C LYS A 92 7.24 -23.17 8.08
N GLN A 93 8.53 -23.27 8.32
CA GLN A 93 9.20 -22.61 9.46
C GLN A 93 9.32 -21.09 9.30
N ASP A 94 9.07 -20.57 8.09
CA ASP A 94 9.13 -19.17 7.75
C ASP A 94 7.76 -18.47 7.84
N ALA A 95 6.71 -19.18 8.28
CA ALA A 95 5.34 -18.69 8.24
C ALA A 95 5.10 -17.41 9.04
N ASP A 96 5.95 -17.12 10.03
CA ASP A 96 5.82 -15.94 10.88
C ASP A 96 6.61 -14.76 10.30
N MET A 97 5.93 -13.62 10.16
CA MET A 97 6.50 -12.38 9.64
C MET A 97 6.20 -11.20 10.57
N VAL A 98 7.12 -10.24 10.60
CA VAL A 98 6.95 -8.99 11.36
C VAL A 98 7.07 -7.80 10.42
N PHE A 99 6.09 -6.91 10.49
CA PHE A 99 6.07 -5.64 9.78
C PHE A 99 5.84 -4.52 10.78
N ARG A 100 6.69 -3.50 10.76
CA ARG A 100 6.70 -2.40 11.72
C ARG A 100 6.23 -1.10 11.06
N TYR A 101 5.51 -0.33 11.87
CA TYR A 101 4.95 0.96 11.49
C TYR A 101 5.20 1.98 12.59
N VAL A 102 5.30 3.25 12.20
CA VAL A 102 5.25 4.38 13.13
C VAL A 102 4.03 5.21 12.75
N ILE A 103 3.17 5.48 13.73
CA ILE A 103 2.08 6.44 13.59
C ILE A 103 2.61 7.77 14.13
N GLU A 104 2.59 8.78 13.28
CA GLU A 104 3.06 10.13 13.61
C GLU A 104 1.86 11.05 13.85
N SER A 105 1.99 11.98 14.79
CA SER A 105 1.05 13.09 14.98
C SER A 105 1.68 14.37 14.46
N SER A 106 0.89 15.15 13.74
CA SER A 106 1.21 16.50 13.27
C SER A 106 1.57 17.45 14.42
#